data_AF-A0A6L9Q5G1-F1
#
_entry.id   AF-A0A6L9Q5G1-F1
#
_cell.length_a   1.000
_cell.length_b   1.000
_cell.length_c   1.000
_cell.angle_alpha   90.00
_cell.angle_beta   90.00
_cell.angle_gamma   90.00
#
_symmetry.space_group_name_H-M   'P 1'
#
loop_
_entity.id
_entity.type
_entity.pdbx_description
1 polymer ?
#
loop_
_entity_poly.entity_id
_entity_poly.type
_entity_poly.pdbx_seq_one_letter_code
_entity_poly.pdbx_strand_id
1 'polypeptide(L)'
;MAKRVESWVVTDEFWQRVELLIPARSAADKIYVRKPGAGRPPKPARLVFEAIVYVLRTGCQWKALPKERFGSASAVHKRFLEWEAAGFFEDLWKAGLAEYDQMEGIAWRWQSVDGAMMKAPLAQEAVGRNPTDGGKKRGSKRHLLVDGRGVPLSLVVTGANVHDCKRLDDVLTTIVVRRKDPRHRRHKHLCADAGYRGAGHLRTIEDHGYIPHVVGRRTEADIKQRDPNKKARRWVVEVCHSWFNRFRKLLVRYEKLERSFVALNHLAAAIIAFRKVPTDVNIIYG
;
A
#
# COMPACT_ATOMS: atom_id res chain seq x y z
N MET A 1 -6.38 20.02 22.60
CA MET A 1 -7.02 19.58 21.33
C MET A 1 -5.95 19.50 20.25
N ALA A 2 -5.70 18.33 19.66
CA ALA A 2 -4.71 18.20 18.59
C ALA A 2 -5.11 19.07 17.39
N LYS A 3 -4.19 19.90 16.90
CA LYS A 3 -4.41 20.83 15.78
C LYS A 3 -4.76 20.00 14.53
N ARG A 4 -5.95 20.20 13.96
CA ARG A 4 -6.43 19.42 12.81
C ARG A 4 -5.69 19.89 11.55
N VAL A 5 -4.70 19.12 11.12
CA VAL A 5 -3.90 19.41 9.91
C VAL A 5 -4.61 18.86 8.67
N GLU A 6 -4.47 19.52 7.51
CA GLU A 6 -4.98 19.02 6.24
C GLU A 6 -4.40 17.65 5.87
N SER A 7 -5.16 16.87 5.12
CA SER A 7 -4.84 15.46 4.83
C SER A 7 -3.64 15.20 3.93
N TRP A 8 -2.99 16.24 3.43
CA TRP A 8 -1.84 16.17 2.53
C TRP A 8 -0.63 16.92 3.07
N VAL A 9 -0.71 17.44 4.30
CA VAL A 9 0.42 18.08 4.96
C VAL A 9 1.26 17.01 5.62
N VAL A 10 2.58 17.09 5.40
CA VAL A 10 3.58 16.25 6.07
C VAL A 10 3.99 16.99 7.33
N THR A 11 3.66 16.42 8.49
CA THR A 11 4.07 16.97 9.79
C THR A 11 5.58 16.82 9.98
N ASP A 12 6.17 17.63 10.86
CA ASP A 12 7.60 17.51 11.19
C ASP A 12 7.92 16.12 11.76
N GLU A 13 7.03 15.58 12.60
CA GLU A 13 7.15 14.26 13.19
C GLU A 13 7.15 13.13 12.13
N PHE A 14 6.30 13.27 11.10
CA PHE A 14 6.32 12.33 9.98
C PHE A 14 7.58 12.52 9.12
N TRP A 15 7.98 13.77 8.89
CA TRP A 15 9.17 14.08 8.12
C TRP A 15 10.44 13.51 8.76
N GLN A 16 10.58 13.56 10.09
CA GLN A 16 11.73 12.98 10.80
C GLN A 16 11.91 11.49 10.52
N ARG A 17 10.82 10.72 10.42
CA ARG A 17 10.86 9.29 10.05
C ARG A 17 11.26 9.09 8.59
N VAL A 18 10.75 9.97 7.71
CA VAL A 18 10.96 9.90 6.27
C VAL A 18 12.39 10.30 5.89
N GLU A 19 12.92 11.35 6.51
CA GLU A 19 14.22 11.94 6.18
C GLU A 19 15.37 10.95 6.31
N LEU A 20 15.32 10.08 7.32
CA LEU A 20 16.32 9.03 7.58
C LEU A 20 16.43 8.00 6.44
N LEU A 21 15.38 7.86 5.63
CA LEU A 21 15.30 6.88 4.55
C LEU A 21 15.52 7.50 3.18
N ILE A 22 15.67 8.83 3.08
CA ILE A 22 15.87 9.49 1.79
C ILE A 22 17.17 8.96 1.15
N PRO A 23 17.11 8.39 -0.07
CA PRO A 23 18.29 7.84 -0.70
C PRO A 23 19.40 8.88 -0.81
N ALA A 24 20.58 8.53 -0.29
CA ALA A 24 21.76 9.36 -0.42
C ALA A 24 22.01 9.63 -1.90
N ARG A 25 22.25 10.90 -2.24
CA ARG A 25 22.61 11.24 -3.60
C ARG A 25 24.04 10.77 -3.83
N SER A 26 24.28 9.97 -4.86
CA SER A 26 25.62 9.58 -5.35
C SER A 26 26.48 10.75 -5.84
N ALA A 27 26.16 11.98 -5.42
CA ALA A 27 26.83 13.23 -5.75
C ALA A 27 27.40 13.92 -4.52
N ALA A 28 27.56 13.21 -3.38
CA ALA A 28 28.15 13.77 -2.16
C ALA A 28 29.55 14.39 -2.40
N ASP A 29 30.28 13.93 -3.43
CA ASP A 29 31.60 14.48 -3.77
C ASP A 29 31.62 15.45 -4.97
N LYS A 30 30.46 15.79 -5.55
CA LYS A 30 30.41 16.79 -6.63
C LYS A 30 30.05 18.15 -6.07
N ILE A 31 31.07 18.93 -5.75
CA ILE A 31 30.96 20.39 -5.55
C ILE A 31 30.18 20.95 -6.74
N TYR A 32 29.05 21.61 -6.48
CA TYR A 32 28.25 22.24 -7.52
C TYR A 32 29.03 23.44 -8.08
N VAL A 33 29.80 23.21 -9.14
CA VAL A 33 30.45 24.29 -9.88
C VAL A 33 29.45 24.84 -10.88
N ARG A 34 29.08 26.11 -10.72
CA ARG A 34 28.16 26.82 -11.60
C ARG A 34 28.85 27.09 -12.95
N LYS A 35 28.88 26.07 -13.83
CA LYS A 35 29.32 26.24 -15.23
C LYS A 35 28.16 26.82 -16.06
N PRO A 36 28.42 27.65 -17.09
CA PRO A 36 27.40 27.99 -18.08
C PRO A 36 26.82 26.69 -18.67
N GLY A 37 25.49 26.50 -18.57
CA GLY A 37 24.82 25.25 -18.93
C GLY A 37 24.64 24.22 -17.80
N ALA A 38 25.13 24.49 -16.57
CA ALA A 38 24.85 23.65 -15.42
C ALA A 38 23.36 23.76 -15.01
N GLY A 39 22.67 22.63 -14.91
CA GLY A 39 21.25 22.56 -14.56
C GLY A 39 20.94 23.19 -13.18
N ARG A 40 19.67 23.56 -12.98
CA ARG A 40 19.17 24.18 -11.74
C ARG A 40 19.47 23.29 -10.51
N PRO A 41 19.78 23.87 -9.33
CA PRO A 41 19.99 23.08 -8.11
C PRO A 41 18.78 22.18 -7.81
N PRO A 42 19.02 21.05 -7.12
CA PRO A 42 17.98 20.09 -6.82
C PRO A 42 16.97 20.69 -5.86
N LYS A 43 15.72 20.23 -5.95
CA LYS A 43 14.70 20.57 -4.95
C LYS A 43 15.04 19.91 -3.60
N PRO A 44 14.77 20.57 -2.46
CA PRO A 44 14.88 19.95 -1.14
C PRO A 44 14.04 18.67 -1.06
N ALA A 45 14.54 17.64 -0.36
CA ALA A 45 13.87 16.35 -0.27
C ALA A 45 12.46 16.47 0.34
N ARG A 46 12.32 17.26 1.41
CA ARG A 46 11.02 17.53 2.05
C ARG A 46 9.99 18.09 1.07
N LEU A 47 10.38 19.08 0.27
CA LEU A 47 9.49 19.70 -0.72
C LEU A 47 9.04 18.69 -1.78
N VAL A 48 9.94 17.80 -2.21
CA VAL A 48 9.58 16.72 -3.15
C VAL A 48 8.62 15.72 -2.49
N PHE A 49 8.90 15.30 -1.27
CA PHE A 49 8.06 14.35 -0.55
C PHE A 49 6.66 14.91 -0.28
N GLU A 50 6.56 16.16 0.18
CA GLU A 50 5.29 16.88 0.34
C GLU A 50 4.51 16.95 -0.98
N ALA A 51 5.19 17.21 -2.10
CA ALA A 51 4.55 17.21 -3.42
C ALA A 51 4.00 15.83 -3.81
N ILE A 52 4.74 14.75 -3.53
CA ILE A 52 4.31 13.37 -3.79
C ILE A 52 3.09 13.01 -2.92
N VAL A 53 3.12 13.35 -1.62
CA VAL A 53 1.97 13.16 -0.71
C VAL A 53 0.76 13.97 -1.19
N TYR A 54 0.97 15.20 -1.64
CA TYR A 54 -0.09 16.04 -2.21
C TYR A 54 -0.75 15.37 -3.43
N VAL A 55 0.03 14.87 -4.39
CA VAL A 55 -0.48 14.12 -5.55
C VAL A 55 -1.24 12.88 -5.09
N LEU A 56 -0.66 12.08 -4.19
CA LEU A 56 -1.24 10.84 -3.69
C LEU A 56 -2.61 11.07 -3.04
N ARG A 57 -2.73 12.13 -2.22
CA ARG A 57 -3.93 12.44 -1.42
C ARG A 57 -5.02 13.13 -2.25
N THR A 58 -4.66 14.15 -3.02
CA THR A 58 -5.63 14.92 -3.83
C THR A 58 -6.07 14.17 -5.08
N GLY A 59 -5.21 13.30 -5.62
CA GLY A 59 -5.44 12.62 -6.88
C GLY A 59 -5.19 13.50 -8.11
N CYS A 60 -4.60 14.69 -7.94
CA CYS A 60 -4.32 15.56 -9.07
C CYS A 60 -3.33 14.89 -10.05
N GLN A 61 -3.37 15.32 -11.31
CA GLN A 61 -2.35 14.92 -12.27
C GLN A 61 -1.00 15.51 -11.86
N TRP A 62 0.11 14.83 -12.18
CA TRP A 62 1.45 15.34 -11.89
C TRP A 62 1.67 16.75 -12.46
N LYS A 63 1.19 17.01 -13.68
CA LYS A 63 1.30 18.34 -14.32
C LYS A 63 0.40 19.42 -13.71
N ALA A 64 -0.61 19.03 -12.92
CA ALA A 64 -1.52 19.94 -12.23
C ALA A 64 -1.06 20.27 -10.79
N LEU A 65 0.14 19.84 -10.41
CA LEU A 65 0.76 20.18 -9.14
C LEU A 65 0.94 21.71 -9.04
N PRO A 66 0.51 22.37 -7.94
CA PRO A 66 0.63 23.82 -7.79
C PRO A 66 2.07 24.30 -7.93
N LYS A 67 2.32 25.11 -8.97
CA LYS A 67 3.66 25.52 -9.38
C LYS A 67 4.25 26.55 -8.43
N GLU A 68 3.38 27.35 -7.81
CA GLU A 68 3.69 28.40 -6.83
C GLU A 68 4.31 27.77 -5.57
N ARG A 69 3.77 26.62 -5.13
CA ARG A 69 4.25 25.90 -3.94
C ARG A 69 5.40 24.94 -4.26
N PHE A 70 5.23 24.09 -5.27
CA PHE A 70 6.13 22.96 -5.49
C PHE A 70 7.08 23.14 -6.67
N GLY A 71 6.90 24.20 -7.48
CA GLY A 71 7.69 24.48 -8.67
C GLY A 71 7.48 23.45 -9.79
N SER A 72 8.56 23.08 -10.49
CA SER A 72 8.47 22.18 -11.65
C SER A 72 7.97 20.78 -11.28
N ALA A 73 6.76 20.44 -11.74
CA ALA A 73 6.17 19.11 -11.66
C ALA A 73 7.09 18.02 -12.27
N SER A 74 7.74 18.31 -13.39
CA SER A 74 8.67 17.36 -14.03
C SER A 74 9.88 17.05 -13.14
N ALA A 75 10.37 18.04 -12.39
CA ALA A 75 11.47 17.82 -11.44
C ALA A 75 11.03 16.95 -10.25
N VAL A 76 9.82 17.17 -9.73
CA VAL A 76 9.22 16.34 -8.67
C VAL A 76 9.03 14.91 -9.17
N HIS A 77 8.41 14.73 -10.34
CA HIS A 77 8.16 13.40 -10.91
C HIS A 77 9.46 12.65 -11.24
N LYS A 78 10.48 13.35 -11.75
CA LYS A 78 11.81 12.76 -11.94
C LYS A 78 12.37 12.22 -10.62
N ARG A 79 12.30 13.01 -9.54
CA ARG A 79 12.79 12.58 -8.24
C ARG A 79 11.97 11.45 -7.64
N PHE A 80 10.65 11.44 -7.85
CA PHE A 80 9.78 10.32 -7.50
C PHE A 80 10.26 9.02 -8.14
N LEU A 81 10.59 9.02 -9.43
CA LEU A 81 11.12 7.85 -10.13
C LEU A 81 12.53 7.46 -9.66
N GLU A 82 13.39 8.43 -9.35
CA GLU A 82 14.72 8.15 -8.78
C GLU A 82 14.61 7.45 -7.40
N TRP A 83 13.66 7.88 -6.56
CA TRP A 83 13.40 7.24 -5.26
C TRP A 83 12.73 5.88 -5.39
N GLU A 84 11.81 5.73 -6.34
CA GLU A 84 11.20 4.45 -6.66
C GLU A 84 12.25 3.42 -7.08
N ALA A 85 13.14 3.77 -8.01
CA ALA A 85 14.23 2.92 -8.45
C ALA A 85 15.23 2.58 -7.32
N ALA A 86 15.33 3.42 -6.30
CA ALA A 86 16.16 3.19 -5.12
C ALA A 86 15.46 2.39 -4.01
N GLY A 87 14.22 1.94 -4.19
CA GLY A 87 13.47 1.14 -3.19
C GLY A 87 12.85 1.95 -2.04
N PHE A 88 12.99 3.28 -2.04
CA PHE A 88 12.61 4.16 -0.94
C PHE A 88 11.19 3.93 -0.39
N PHE A 89 10.20 3.76 -1.27
CA PHE A 89 8.80 3.63 -0.83
C PHE A 89 8.52 2.30 -0.14
N GLU A 90 9.18 1.22 -0.58
CA GLU A 90 9.08 -0.08 0.08
C GLU A 90 9.78 -0.05 1.44
N ASP A 91 10.96 0.57 1.52
CA ASP A 91 11.71 0.72 2.77
C ASP A 91 10.96 1.60 3.78
N LEU A 92 10.28 2.65 3.32
CA LEU A 92 9.39 3.45 4.16
C LEU A 92 8.22 2.63 4.70
N TRP A 93 7.67 1.71 3.91
CA TRP A 93 6.62 0.79 4.38
C TRP A 93 7.15 -0.22 5.39
N LYS A 94 8.33 -0.81 5.14
CA LYS A 94 9.03 -1.68 6.11
C LYS A 94 9.26 -0.97 7.44
N ALA A 95 9.74 0.27 7.40
CA ALA A 95 9.96 1.08 8.60
C ALA A 95 8.66 1.32 9.38
N GLY A 96 7.57 1.67 8.68
CA GLY A 96 6.27 1.86 9.32
C GLY A 96 5.72 0.58 9.95
N LEU A 97 5.92 -0.57 9.32
CA LEU A 97 5.56 -1.86 9.90
C LEU A 97 6.44 -2.23 11.10
N ALA A 98 7.73 -1.93 11.05
CA ALA A 98 8.65 -2.19 12.16
C ALA A 98 8.29 -1.35 13.40
N GLU A 99 8.00 -0.05 13.23
CA GLU A 99 7.56 0.81 14.33
C GLU A 99 6.21 0.37 14.89
N TYR A 100 5.26 0.00 14.02
CA TYR A 100 3.97 -0.57 14.45
C TYR A 100 4.13 -1.89 15.22
N ASP A 101 5.01 -2.79 14.77
CA ASP A 101 5.29 -4.04 15.50
C ASP A 101 5.94 -3.78 16.85
N GLN A 102 6.83 -2.80 16.94
CA GLN A 102 7.49 -2.43 18.19
C GLN A 102 6.52 -1.81 19.21
N MET A 103 5.61 -0.95 18.76
CA MET A 103 4.73 -0.17 19.64
C MET A 103 3.44 -0.89 19.98
N GLU A 104 2.82 -1.57 19.01
CA GLU A 104 1.49 -2.17 19.13
C GLU A 104 1.47 -3.70 18.96
N GLY A 105 2.56 -4.26 18.40
CA GLY A 105 2.67 -5.66 17.98
C GLY A 105 1.76 -5.98 16.80
N ILE A 106 2.31 -6.45 15.68
CA ILE A 106 1.48 -6.85 14.54
C ILE A 106 0.52 -7.98 14.97
N ALA A 107 -0.76 -7.86 14.61
CA ALA A 107 -1.79 -8.82 14.99
C ALA A 107 -1.73 -10.10 14.13
N TRP A 108 -0.66 -10.87 14.28
CA TRP A 108 -0.34 -12.05 13.45
C TRP A 108 -1.31 -13.21 13.57
N ARG A 109 -2.15 -13.28 14.62
CA ARG A 109 -3.03 -14.45 14.85
C ARG A 109 -4.08 -14.60 13.76
N TRP A 110 -4.67 -13.49 13.33
CA TRP A 110 -5.71 -13.46 12.31
C TRP A 110 -5.28 -12.50 11.23
N GLN A 111 -5.24 -12.99 9.99
CA GLN A 111 -4.93 -12.19 8.82
C GLN A 111 -6.06 -12.35 7.82
N SER A 112 -6.22 -11.36 6.95
CA SER A 112 -7.25 -11.38 5.92
C SER A 112 -6.63 -11.04 4.57
N VAL A 113 -7.04 -11.78 3.54
CA VAL A 113 -6.61 -11.56 2.16
C VAL A 113 -7.81 -11.29 1.28
N ASP A 114 -7.70 -10.27 0.43
CA ASP A 114 -8.65 -9.99 -0.65
C ASP A 114 -7.98 -9.13 -1.71
N GLY A 115 -8.63 -9.03 -2.88
CA GLY A 115 -8.19 -8.16 -3.96
C GLY A 115 -9.27 -7.21 -4.43
N ALA A 116 -8.92 -5.93 -4.57
CA ALA A 116 -9.80 -4.90 -5.11
C ALA A 116 -9.45 -4.59 -6.57
N MET A 117 -10.48 -4.56 -7.42
CA MET A 117 -10.35 -4.14 -8.81
C MET A 117 -10.44 -2.61 -8.92
N MET A 118 -9.69 -2.04 -9.86
CA MET A 118 -9.73 -0.62 -10.18
C MET A 118 -9.63 -0.39 -11.68
N LYS A 119 -10.23 0.70 -12.14
CA LYS A 119 -10.12 1.14 -13.53
C LYS A 119 -8.68 1.60 -13.80
N ALA A 120 -8.15 1.22 -14.95
CA ALA A 120 -6.78 1.53 -15.35
C ALA A 120 -6.75 1.99 -16.82
N PRO A 121 -7.37 3.15 -17.15
CA PRO A 121 -7.58 3.56 -18.54
C PRO A 121 -6.29 3.84 -19.32
N LEU A 122 -5.21 4.27 -18.65
CA LEU A 122 -3.93 4.61 -19.27
C LEU A 122 -2.82 3.61 -18.99
N ALA A 123 -3.09 2.57 -18.19
CA ALA A 123 -2.08 1.60 -17.80
C ALA A 123 -1.60 0.78 -19.02
N GLN A 124 -0.30 0.54 -19.05
CA GLN A 124 0.37 -0.25 -20.09
C GLN A 124 0.80 -1.62 -19.53
N GLU A 125 1.18 -1.68 -18.25
CA GLU A 125 1.64 -2.89 -17.55
C GLU A 125 0.68 -3.30 -16.44
N ALA A 126 0.68 -4.58 -16.03
CA ALA A 126 -0.19 -5.13 -15.00
C ALA A 126 -1.67 -4.71 -15.17
N VAL A 127 -2.18 -4.86 -16.39
CA VAL A 127 -3.53 -4.40 -16.80
C VAL A 127 -4.18 -5.46 -17.67
N GLY A 128 -5.49 -5.66 -17.51
CA GLY A 128 -6.26 -6.65 -18.25
C GLY A 128 -7.69 -6.19 -18.49
N ARG A 129 -8.42 -6.90 -19.35
CA ARG A 129 -9.86 -6.70 -19.51
C ARG A 129 -10.55 -7.00 -18.17
N ASN A 130 -11.41 -6.11 -17.72
CA ASN A 130 -12.09 -6.24 -16.45
C ASN A 130 -13.30 -7.18 -16.56
N PRO A 131 -13.32 -8.35 -15.90
CA PRO A 131 -14.43 -9.28 -16.02
C PRO A 131 -15.76 -8.70 -15.53
N THR A 132 -15.73 -7.79 -14.53
CA THR A 132 -16.95 -7.25 -13.91
C THR A 132 -17.69 -6.24 -14.77
N ASP A 133 -17.12 -5.78 -15.89
CA ASP A 133 -17.80 -4.94 -16.86
C ASP A 133 -17.95 -5.60 -18.24
N GLY A 134 -17.89 -6.94 -18.27
CA GLY A 134 -17.96 -7.73 -19.50
C GLY A 134 -16.69 -7.59 -20.36
N GLY A 135 -15.56 -7.23 -19.77
CA GLY A 135 -14.27 -7.08 -20.45
C GLY A 135 -14.15 -5.80 -21.28
N LYS A 136 -15.06 -4.83 -21.11
CA LYS A 136 -15.13 -3.61 -21.90
C LYS A 136 -14.08 -2.58 -21.48
N LYS A 137 -13.68 -2.57 -20.20
CA LYS A 137 -12.68 -1.61 -19.70
C LYS A 137 -11.43 -2.31 -19.23
N ARG A 138 -10.32 -1.58 -19.30
CA ARG A 138 -9.02 -2.01 -18.79
C ARG A 138 -8.97 -1.73 -17.29
N GLY A 139 -8.47 -2.71 -16.54
CA GLY A 139 -8.35 -2.63 -15.09
C GLY A 139 -7.11 -3.32 -14.55
N SER A 140 -6.74 -2.92 -13.34
CA SER A 140 -5.77 -3.62 -12.50
C SER A 140 -6.49 -4.15 -11.27
N LYS A 141 -5.89 -5.15 -10.62
CA LYS A 141 -6.33 -5.66 -9.34
C LYS A 141 -5.19 -5.50 -8.35
N ARG A 142 -5.50 -4.94 -7.17
CA ARG A 142 -4.58 -4.86 -6.03
C ARG A 142 -4.98 -5.90 -5.02
N HIS A 143 -4.10 -6.85 -4.77
CA HIS A 143 -4.26 -7.90 -3.76
C HIS A 143 -3.53 -7.48 -2.50
N LEU A 144 -4.18 -7.63 -1.35
CA LEU A 144 -3.63 -7.25 -0.05
C LEU A 144 -3.70 -8.43 0.92
N LEU A 145 -2.64 -8.61 1.70
CA LEU A 145 -2.69 -9.31 2.98
C LEU A 145 -2.65 -8.27 4.10
N VAL A 146 -3.53 -8.39 5.08
CA VAL A 146 -3.56 -7.49 6.24
C VAL A 146 -3.52 -8.24 7.55
N ASP A 147 -3.00 -7.59 8.59
CA ASP A 147 -3.05 -8.10 9.95
C ASP A 147 -4.47 -8.03 10.55
N GLY A 148 -4.63 -8.53 11.78
CA GLY A 148 -5.93 -8.56 12.45
C GLY A 148 -6.53 -7.18 12.77
N ARG A 149 -5.79 -6.09 12.57
CA ARG A 149 -6.24 -4.70 12.73
C ARG A 149 -6.36 -3.97 11.38
N GLY A 150 -6.10 -4.63 10.25
CA GLY A 150 -6.23 -4.07 8.91
C GLY A 150 -4.96 -3.43 8.35
N VAL A 151 -3.82 -3.52 9.05
CA VAL A 151 -2.55 -2.98 8.56
C VAL A 151 -2.03 -3.83 7.40
N PRO A 152 -1.70 -3.25 6.24
CA PRO A 152 -1.21 -4.00 5.09
C PRO A 152 0.18 -4.58 5.36
N LEU A 153 0.31 -5.90 5.19
CA LEU A 153 1.53 -6.68 5.36
C LEU A 153 2.16 -7.10 4.03
N SER A 154 1.35 -7.23 2.98
CA SER A 154 1.76 -7.55 1.62
C SER A 154 0.82 -6.89 0.60
N LEU A 155 1.36 -6.58 -0.57
CA LEU A 155 0.66 -5.90 -1.66
C LEU A 155 1.21 -6.37 -3.01
N VAL A 156 0.32 -6.87 -3.87
CA VAL A 156 0.64 -7.26 -5.24
C VAL A 156 -0.34 -6.60 -6.20
N VAL A 157 0.16 -6.08 -7.33
CA VAL A 157 -0.69 -5.52 -8.40
C VAL A 157 -0.64 -6.45 -9.61
N THR A 158 -1.80 -6.73 -10.19
CA THR A 158 -1.91 -7.54 -11.41
C THR A 158 -2.89 -6.94 -12.40
N GLY A 159 -2.93 -7.47 -13.62
CA GLY A 159 -4.05 -7.22 -14.53
C GLY A 159 -5.38 -7.76 -13.99
N ALA A 160 -6.50 -7.14 -14.37
CA ALA A 160 -7.83 -7.54 -13.89
C ALA A 160 -8.31 -8.92 -14.39
N ASN A 161 -7.69 -9.45 -15.45
CA ASN A 161 -8.01 -10.75 -16.05
C ASN A 161 -7.22 -11.93 -15.45
N VAL A 162 -6.37 -11.67 -14.46
CA VAL A 162 -5.45 -12.68 -13.91
C VAL A 162 -6.16 -13.50 -12.83
N HIS A 163 -6.09 -14.83 -12.93
CA HIS A 163 -6.70 -15.76 -11.97
C HIS A 163 -6.06 -15.68 -10.58
N ASP A 164 -6.89 -15.80 -9.55
CA ASP A 164 -6.53 -15.52 -8.15
C ASP A 164 -5.62 -16.56 -7.48
N CYS A 165 -5.48 -17.78 -8.03
CA CYS A 165 -4.74 -18.88 -7.38
C CYS A 165 -3.24 -18.64 -7.30
N LYS A 166 -2.61 -18.24 -8.41
CA LYS A 166 -1.19 -17.85 -8.42
C LYS A 166 -0.94 -16.60 -7.58
N ARG A 167 -1.95 -15.75 -7.38
CA ARG A 167 -1.81 -14.45 -6.71
C ARG A 167 -1.89 -14.55 -5.21
N LEU A 168 -2.61 -15.55 -4.70
CA LEU A 168 -2.57 -15.87 -3.27
C LEU A 168 -1.15 -16.25 -2.84
N ASP A 169 -0.46 -17.07 -3.63
CA ASP A 169 0.92 -17.46 -3.36
C ASP A 169 1.88 -16.25 -3.39
N ASP A 170 1.77 -15.40 -4.44
CA ASP A 170 2.55 -14.17 -4.54
C ASP A 170 2.35 -13.28 -3.30
N VAL A 171 1.10 -13.06 -2.89
CA VAL A 171 0.75 -12.19 -1.75
C VAL A 171 1.27 -12.75 -0.44
N LEU A 172 1.17 -14.06 -0.21
CA LEU A 172 1.67 -14.69 1.02
C LEU A 172 3.21 -14.76 1.06
N THR A 173 3.87 -14.79 -0.10
CA THR A 173 5.34 -14.78 -0.21
C THR A 173 5.94 -13.39 -0.03
N THR A 174 5.25 -12.35 -0.49
CA THR A 174 5.72 -10.94 -0.51
C THR A 174 5.44 -10.18 0.78
N ILE A 175 5.29 -10.87 1.91
CA ILE A 175 5.14 -10.23 3.22
C ILE A 175 6.39 -9.41 3.52
N VAL A 176 6.19 -8.11 3.74
CA VAL A 176 7.25 -7.10 3.73
C VAL A 176 8.11 -7.13 4.99
N VAL A 177 7.59 -7.68 6.09
CA VAL A 177 8.32 -7.83 7.35
C VAL A 177 8.32 -9.29 7.82
N ARG A 178 9.48 -9.74 8.29
CA ARG A 178 9.63 -11.08 8.86
C ARG A 178 9.05 -11.12 10.26
N ARG A 179 8.22 -12.12 10.52
CA ARG A 179 7.77 -12.45 11.88
C ARG A 179 8.94 -13.09 12.64
N LYS A 180 9.46 -12.41 13.67
CA LYS A 180 10.63 -12.88 14.46
C LYS A 180 10.44 -14.24 15.13
N ASP A 181 9.21 -14.59 15.52
CA ASP A 181 8.88 -15.86 16.15
C ASP A 181 7.51 -16.38 15.66
N PRO A 182 7.46 -17.13 14.55
CA PRO A 182 6.22 -17.74 14.10
C PRO A 182 5.85 -18.89 15.04
N ARG A 183 4.97 -18.62 16.02
CA ARG A 183 4.30 -19.68 16.78
C ARG A 183 3.76 -20.76 15.83
N HIS A 184 3.77 -22.01 16.27
CA HIS A 184 3.30 -23.19 15.52
C HIS A 184 2.08 -22.92 14.64
N ARG A 185 2.02 -23.60 13.47
CA ARG A 185 0.95 -23.54 12.44
C ARG A 185 -0.48 -23.38 12.99
N ARG A 186 -0.75 -23.95 14.17
CA ARG A 186 -2.04 -23.87 14.89
C ARG A 186 -2.49 -22.47 15.33
N HIS A 187 -1.68 -21.42 15.14
CA HIS A 187 -2.02 -20.04 15.53
C HIS A 187 -2.11 -19.03 14.40
N LYS A 188 -1.98 -19.47 13.13
CA LYS A 188 -1.99 -18.56 11.97
C LYS A 188 -3.28 -18.78 11.19
N HIS A 189 -4.26 -17.90 11.36
CA HIS A 189 -5.56 -18.03 10.71
C HIS A 189 -5.65 -17.06 9.53
N LEU A 190 -6.10 -17.54 8.36
CA LEU A 190 -6.30 -16.71 7.17
C LEU A 190 -7.76 -16.67 6.78
N CYS A 191 -8.36 -15.49 6.82
CA CYS A 191 -9.69 -15.23 6.24
C CYS A 191 -9.54 -14.84 4.77
N ALA A 192 -10.33 -15.46 3.90
CA ALA A 192 -10.40 -15.11 2.48
C ALA A 192 -11.86 -15.21 2.00
N ASP A 193 -12.15 -14.58 0.86
CA ASP A 193 -13.49 -14.66 0.26
C ASP A 193 -13.81 -16.08 -0.26
N ALA A 194 -15.10 -16.38 -0.42
CA ALA A 194 -15.59 -17.66 -0.95
C ALA A 194 -15.03 -18.02 -2.33
N GLY A 195 -14.54 -17.04 -3.11
CA GLY A 195 -13.79 -17.30 -4.34
C GLY A 195 -12.53 -18.15 -4.15
N TYR A 196 -11.96 -18.19 -2.94
CA TYR A 196 -10.74 -18.95 -2.61
C TYR A 196 -11.02 -20.37 -2.11
N ARG A 197 -12.23 -20.93 -2.34
CA ARG A 197 -12.60 -22.28 -1.86
C ARG A 197 -12.02 -23.44 -2.67
N GLY A 198 -11.44 -23.17 -3.84
CA GLY A 198 -10.86 -24.22 -4.69
C GLY A 198 -9.69 -24.94 -4.00
N ALA A 199 -9.55 -26.25 -4.23
CA ALA A 199 -8.54 -27.08 -3.56
C ALA A 199 -7.11 -26.54 -3.70
N GLY A 200 -6.76 -25.97 -4.85
CA GLY A 200 -5.45 -25.34 -5.07
C GLY A 200 -5.21 -24.14 -4.15
N HIS A 201 -6.22 -23.30 -3.92
CA HIS A 201 -6.09 -22.16 -3.00
C HIS A 201 -5.92 -22.62 -1.57
N LEU A 202 -6.73 -23.58 -1.12
CA LEU A 202 -6.66 -24.12 0.23
C LEU A 202 -5.28 -24.73 0.50
N ARG A 203 -4.73 -25.47 -0.48
CA ARG A 203 -3.37 -26.00 -0.42
C ARG A 203 -2.33 -24.90 -0.31
N THR A 204 -2.40 -23.84 -1.12
CA THR A 204 -1.48 -22.69 -0.98
C THR A 204 -1.55 -22.07 0.41
N ILE A 205 -2.74 -21.86 0.97
CA ILE A 205 -2.91 -21.32 2.33
C ILE A 205 -2.21 -22.21 3.36
N GLU A 206 -2.41 -23.52 3.23
CA GLU A 206 -1.84 -24.54 4.10
C GLU A 206 -0.31 -24.66 3.98
N ASP A 207 0.23 -24.59 2.77
CA ASP A 207 1.67 -24.63 2.47
C ASP A 207 2.40 -23.42 3.07
N HIS A 208 1.73 -22.26 3.12
CA HIS A 208 2.20 -21.05 3.82
C HIS A 208 1.98 -21.09 5.35
N GLY A 209 1.55 -22.23 5.88
CA GLY A 209 1.40 -22.50 7.31
C GLY A 209 0.18 -21.84 7.95
N TYR A 210 -0.87 -21.54 7.19
CA TYR A 210 -2.13 -21.01 7.71
C TYR A 210 -3.20 -22.09 7.88
N ILE A 211 -4.17 -21.79 8.75
CA ILE A 211 -5.47 -22.45 8.81
C ILE A 211 -6.43 -21.64 7.93
N PRO A 212 -7.01 -22.22 6.86
CA PRO A 212 -7.95 -21.54 5.99
C PRO A 212 -9.30 -21.30 6.69
N HIS A 213 -9.78 -20.06 6.65
CA HIS A 213 -11.14 -19.65 7.05
C HIS A 213 -11.85 -19.10 5.81
N VAL A 214 -12.20 -20.00 4.90
CA VAL A 214 -12.83 -19.67 3.61
C VAL A 214 -14.23 -20.27 3.55
N VAL A 215 -15.22 -19.47 3.96
CA VAL A 215 -16.62 -19.91 4.05
C VAL A 215 -17.52 -19.14 3.09
N GLY A 216 -18.53 -19.83 2.54
CA GLY A 216 -19.55 -19.19 1.73
C GLY A 216 -20.49 -18.30 2.57
N ARG A 217 -21.13 -17.32 1.93
CA ARG A 217 -22.04 -16.38 2.60
C ARG A 217 -23.16 -17.05 3.40
N ARG A 218 -23.74 -18.14 2.87
CA ARG A 218 -24.79 -18.92 3.54
C ARG A 218 -24.28 -19.56 4.83
N THR A 219 -23.18 -20.30 4.74
CA THR A 219 -22.53 -20.91 5.90
C THR A 219 -22.09 -19.88 6.94
N GLU A 220 -21.62 -18.71 6.51
CA GLU A 220 -21.28 -17.61 7.43
C GLU A 220 -22.52 -17.09 8.17
N ALA A 221 -23.67 -16.97 7.50
CA ALA A 221 -24.94 -16.58 8.11
C ALA A 221 -25.42 -17.64 9.11
N ASP A 222 -25.35 -18.93 8.76
CA ASP A 222 -25.72 -20.03 9.66
C ASP A 222 -24.84 -20.06 10.92
N ILE A 223 -23.54 -19.82 10.75
CA ILE A 223 -22.59 -19.73 11.88
C ILE A 223 -22.96 -18.56 12.79
N LYS A 224 -23.29 -17.38 12.24
CA LYS A 224 -23.70 -16.22 13.04
C LYS A 224 -25.05 -16.42 13.73
N GLN A 225 -25.98 -17.15 13.12
CA GLN A 225 -27.24 -17.51 13.77
C GLN A 225 -27.01 -18.45 14.97
N ARG A 226 -26.11 -19.43 14.82
CA ARG A 226 -25.78 -20.40 15.88
C ARG A 226 -24.92 -19.80 17.00
N ASP A 227 -23.99 -18.92 16.64
CA ASP A 227 -23.11 -18.22 17.57
C ASP A 227 -23.04 -16.73 17.19
N PRO A 228 -23.92 -15.89 17.76
CA PRO A 228 -23.96 -14.45 17.49
C PRO A 228 -22.65 -13.72 17.84
N ASN A 229 -21.83 -14.28 18.73
CA ASN A 229 -20.56 -13.68 19.13
C ASN A 229 -19.43 -13.99 18.12
N LYS A 230 -19.65 -14.93 17.19
CA LYS A 230 -18.67 -15.30 16.17
C LYS A 230 -18.55 -14.24 15.09
N LYS A 231 -17.56 -13.37 15.24
CA LYS A 231 -17.23 -12.35 14.25
C LYS A 231 -16.38 -12.94 13.13
N ALA A 232 -16.94 -13.03 11.92
CA ALA A 232 -16.15 -13.19 10.72
C ALA A 232 -15.17 -12.02 10.59
N ARG A 233 -13.92 -12.30 10.18
CA ARG A 233 -12.83 -11.30 10.12
C ARG A 233 -12.45 -10.88 8.70
N ARG A 234 -13.20 -11.36 7.69
CA ARG A 234 -13.02 -10.99 6.27
C ARG A 234 -13.18 -9.48 6.03
N TRP A 235 -14.05 -8.80 6.78
CA TRP A 235 -14.24 -7.35 6.64
C TRP A 235 -12.98 -6.52 6.94
N VAL A 236 -11.97 -7.09 7.62
CA VAL A 236 -10.74 -6.38 8.01
C VAL A 236 -9.93 -5.94 6.79
N VAL A 237 -9.84 -6.77 5.74
CA VAL A 237 -9.17 -6.36 4.49
C VAL A 237 -10.00 -5.36 3.68
N GLU A 238 -11.34 -5.45 3.74
CA GLU A 238 -12.24 -4.46 3.14
C GLU A 238 -12.04 -3.06 3.76
N VAL A 239 -11.81 -2.99 5.09
CA VAL A 239 -11.44 -1.75 5.77
C VAL A 239 -10.11 -1.20 5.27
N CYS A 240 -9.10 -2.05 5.09
CA CYS A 240 -7.84 -1.63 4.52
C CYS A 240 -8.02 -1.05 3.11
N HIS A 241 -8.80 -1.71 2.26
CA HIS A 241 -9.18 -1.18 0.95
C HIS A 241 -9.89 0.18 1.07
N SER A 242 -10.78 0.36 2.04
CA SER A 242 -11.41 1.65 2.33
C SER A 242 -10.40 2.74 2.74
N TRP A 243 -9.36 2.40 3.51
CA TRP A 243 -8.27 3.33 3.81
C TRP A 243 -7.48 3.69 2.56
N PHE A 244 -7.16 2.73 1.72
CA PHE A 244 -6.51 2.99 0.42
C PHE A 244 -7.36 3.89 -0.49
N ASN A 245 -8.70 3.78 -0.43
CA ASN A 245 -9.61 4.64 -1.21
C ASN A 245 -9.54 6.12 -0.80
N ARG A 246 -9.05 6.44 0.41
CA ARG A 246 -8.81 7.82 0.84
C ARG A 246 -7.64 8.48 0.13
N PHE A 247 -6.77 7.72 -0.53
CA PHE A 247 -5.71 8.23 -1.38
C PHE A 247 -6.24 8.32 -2.81
N ARG A 248 -6.83 9.47 -3.17
CA ARG A 248 -7.61 9.63 -4.41
C ARG A 248 -6.84 9.24 -5.67
N LYS A 249 -5.52 9.40 -5.67
CA LYS A 249 -4.63 8.99 -6.76
C LYS A 249 -4.67 7.49 -7.06
N LEU A 250 -5.09 6.67 -6.09
CA LEU A 250 -5.16 5.22 -6.20
C LEU A 250 -6.57 4.71 -6.55
N LEU A 251 -7.61 5.54 -6.60
CA LEU A 251 -8.97 5.08 -6.93
C LEU A 251 -9.08 4.62 -8.40
N VAL A 252 -8.43 5.37 -9.29
CA VAL A 252 -8.30 5.05 -10.71
C VAL A 252 -6.83 5.12 -11.06
N ARG A 253 -6.29 4.03 -11.62
CA ARG A 253 -4.90 3.96 -12.02
C ARG A 253 -4.69 4.74 -13.32
N TYR A 254 -4.14 5.95 -13.19
CA TYR A 254 -3.65 6.75 -14.33
C TYR A 254 -2.15 6.57 -14.58
N GLU A 255 -1.42 5.97 -13.64
CA GLU A 255 -0.01 5.65 -13.82
C GLU A 255 0.16 4.56 -14.89
N LYS A 256 0.96 4.86 -15.91
CA LYS A 256 1.14 3.98 -17.09
C LYS A 256 1.91 2.71 -16.75
N LEU A 257 3.02 2.88 -16.02
CA LEU A 257 3.93 1.81 -15.62
C LEU A 257 3.51 1.20 -14.29
N GLU A 258 3.81 -0.07 -14.10
CA GLU A 258 3.51 -0.80 -12.85
C GLU A 258 4.32 -0.24 -11.69
N ARG A 259 5.62 -0.08 -11.88
CA ARG A 259 6.56 0.38 -10.84
C ARG A 259 6.13 1.69 -10.15
N SER A 260 5.68 2.67 -10.94
CA SER A 260 5.22 3.97 -10.42
C SER A 260 3.91 3.84 -9.64
N PHE A 261 3.03 2.93 -10.08
CA PHE A 261 1.79 2.67 -9.37
C PHE A 261 2.03 1.92 -8.06
N VAL A 262 2.90 0.90 -8.07
CA VAL A 262 3.30 0.14 -6.88
C VAL A 262 3.97 1.05 -5.85
N ALA A 263 4.88 1.94 -6.27
CA ALA A 263 5.50 2.92 -5.38
C ALA A 263 4.49 3.82 -4.63
N LEU A 264 3.46 4.31 -5.34
CA LEU A 264 2.39 5.09 -4.69
C LEU A 264 1.56 4.25 -3.71
N ASN A 265 1.37 2.95 -4.01
CA ASN A 265 0.70 2.03 -3.10
C ASN A 265 1.57 1.71 -1.87
N HIS A 266 2.88 1.53 -2.01
CA HIS A 266 3.81 1.37 -0.90
C HIS A 266 3.80 2.60 0.01
N LEU A 267 3.80 3.82 -0.57
CA LEU A 267 3.66 5.04 0.22
C LEU A 267 2.34 5.09 1.01
N ALA A 268 1.22 4.71 0.39
CA ALA A 268 -0.05 4.63 1.08
C ALA A 268 -0.05 3.56 2.20
N ALA A 269 0.56 2.40 1.95
CA ALA A 269 0.71 1.33 2.93
C ALA A 269 1.55 1.78 4.14
N ALA A 270 2.67 2.49 3.89
CA ALA A 270 3.50 3.09 4.92
C ALA A 270 2.70 4.07 5.79
N ILE A 271 1.98 5.01 5.17
CA ILE A 271 1.15 5.99 5.89
C ILE A 271 0.08 5.28 6.73
N ILE A 272 -0.54 4.20 6.22
CA ILE A 272 -1.51 3.42 6.99
C ILE A 272 -0.85 2.77 8.21
N ALA A 273 0.34 2.19 8.06
CA ALA A 273 1.07 1.55 9.16
C ALA A 273 1.47 2.57 10.23
N PHE A 274 2.08 3.70 9.84
CA PHE A 274 2.45 4.77 10.77
C PHE A 274 1.24 5.33 11.53
N ARG A 275 0.07 5.46 10.89
CA ARG A 275 -1.17 5.92 11.55
C ARG A 275 -1.70 4.98 12.64
N LYS A 276 -1.15 3.77 12.77
CA LYS A 276 -1.47 2.83 13.86
C LYS A 276 -0.53 2.95 15.03
N VAL A 277 0.56 3.70 14.90
CA VAL A 277 1.44 4.04 16.02
C VAL A 277 0.81 5.21 16.78
N PRO A 278 0.70 5.13 18.13
CA PRO A 278 0.28 6.27 18.93
C PRO A 278 1.28 7.41 18.79
N THR A 279 0.82 8.57 18.31
CA THR A 279 1.61 9.80 18.21
C THR A 279 0.82 10.99 18.70
N ASP A 280 1.51 12.00 19.26
CA ASP A 280 0.89 13.24 19.73
C ASP A 280 0.30 14.05 18.57
N VAL A 281 0.87 13.91 17.37
CA VAL A 281 0.40 14.54 16.14
C VAL A 281 -0.06 13.50 15.15
N ASN A 282 -1.29 13.64 14.65
CA ASN A 282 -1.81 12.79 13.58
C ASN A 282 -0.95 12.94 12.32
N ILE A 283 -0.27 11.86 11.95
CA ILE A 283 0.76 11.80 10.90
C ILE A 283 0.27 12.32 9.55
N ILE A 284 -0.96 11.98 9.15
CA ILE A 284 -1.72 12.54 8.00
C ILE A 284 -3.22 12.30 8.29
N TYR A 285 -4.01 13.37 8.46
CA TYR A 285 -5.44 13.26 8.82
C TYR A 285 -6.32 13.20 7.59
N GLY A 286 -6.99 12.07 7.35
CA GLY A 286 -8.06 11.99 6.36
C GLY A 286 -8.94 10.80 6.62
#